data_AF-A0A9J6H2W9-F1
#
_entry.id   AF-A0A9J6H2W9-F1
#
_cell.length_a   1.000
_cell.length_b   1.000
_cell.length_c   1.000
_cell.angle_alpha   90.00
_cell.angle_beta   90.00
_cell.angle_gamma   90.00
#
_symmetry.space_group_name_H-M   'P 1'
#
loop_
_entity.id
_entity.type
_entity.pdbx_description
1 polymer ?
#
loop_
_entity_poly.entity_id
_entity_poly.type
_entity_poly.pdbx_seq_one_letter_code
_entity_poly.pdbx_strand_id
1 'polypeptide(L)'
;MLCSSNGNPFAMDIYSGRSENDERTPLGLRVISDFISVLPAPEQHEVYFDNFFTSHSRLMKLADQGMRATGTVRETRTGGCPLKSVKEVGKEERGTF
;
A
#
# COMPACT_ATOMS: atom_id res chain seq x y z
N MET A 1 5.44 -6.52 8.50
CA MET A 1 6.50 -7.46 8.07
C MET A 1 6.60 -7.37 6.56
N LEU A 2 7.83 -7.30 6.04
CA LEU A 2 8.17 -7.36 4.62
C LEU A 2 8.74 -8.75 4.32
N CYS A 3 8.23 -9.41 3.28
CA CYS A 3 8.65 -10.74 2.87
C CYS A 3 8.87 -10.80 1.35
N SER A 4 9.73 -11.73 0.93
CA SER A 4 9.79 -12.16 -0.47
C SER A 4 8.51 -12.88 -0.89
N SER A 5 8.29 -12.97 -2.20
CA SER A 5 7.24 -13.80 -2.80
C SER A 5 7.31 -15.28 -2.37
N ASN A 6 8.49 -15.76 -1.98
CA ASN A 6 8.73 -17.15 -1.60
C ASN A 6 8.52 -17.40 -0.09
N GLY A 7 8.05 -16.39 0.65
CA GLY A 7 7.74 -16.49 2.08
C GLY A 7 8.90 -16.18 3.02
N ASN A 8 10.10 -15.87 2.50
CA ASN A 8 11.24 -15.48 3.35
C ASN A 8 11.03 -14.06 3.91
N PRO A 9 11.08 -13.85 5.24
CA PRO A 9 10.97 -12.53 5.85
C PRO A 9 12.27 -11.74 5.71
N PHE A 10 12.17 -10.46 5.37
CA PHE A 10 13.30 -9.52 5.28
C PHE A 10 13.34 -8.54 6.45
N ALA A 11 12.17 -8.00 6.82
CA ALA A 11 12.07 -7.01 7.89
C ALA A 11 10.75 -7.19 8.65
N MET A 12 10.81 -6.99 9.97
CA MET A 12 9.64 -6.94 10.83
C MET A 12 9.76 -5.71 11.72
N ASP A 13 8.64 -5.02 11.87
CA ASP A 13 8.45 -4.01 12.90
C ASP A 13 7.22 -4.41 13.73
N ILE A 14 7.37 -4.35 15.06
CA ILE A 14 6.33 -4.73 16.00
C ILE A 14 5.62 -3.46 16.44
N TYR A 15 4.33 -3.36 16.09
CA TYR A 15 3.52 -2.23 16.51
C TYR A 15 3.37 -2.19 18.04
N SER A 16 3.97 -1.18 18.66
CA SER A 16 3.99 -0.98 20.12
C SER A 16 2.94 0.03 20.62
N GLY A 17 2.04 0.49 19.75
CA GLY A 17 1.05 1.52 20.09
C GLY A 17 1.54 2.93 19.77
N ARG A 18 1.32 3.86 20.71
CA ARG A 18 1.66 5.28 20.54
C ARG A 18 3.14 5.52 20.81
N SER A 19 3.87 6.03 19.83
CA SER A 19 5.25 6.50 20.00
C SER A 19 5.27 7.97 20.46
N GLU A 20 6.26 8.36 21.28
CA GLU A 20 6.44 9.77 21.70
C GLU A 20 6.86 10.69 20.55
N ASN A 21 7.62 10.15 19.59
CA ASN A 21 7.92 10.80 18.31
C ASN A 21 6.75 10.63 17.35
N ASP A 22 5.68 11.37 17.60
CA ASP A 22 4.52 11.43 16.70
C ASP A 22 4.84 12.43 15.58
N GLU A 23 5.70 12.00 14.65
CA GLU A 23 5.83 12.71 13.37
C GLU A 23 4.43 12.84 12.75
N ARG A 24 4.10 14.01 12.20
CA ARG A 24 2.79 14.28 11.55
C ARG A 24 2.49 13.34 10.35
N THR A 25 3.36 12.39 10.06
CA THR A 25 3.21 11.40 8.99
C THR A 25 2.28 10.27 9.44
N PRO A 26 1.23 9.95 8.67
CA PRO A 26 0.34 8.84 8.98
C PRO A 26 1.10 7.50 9.11
N LEU A 27 0.73 6.69 10.11
CA LEU A 27 1.38 5.40 10.42
C LEU A 27 1.63 4.51 9.19
N GLY A 28 0.62 4.35 8.34
CA GLY A 28 0.73 3.48 7.16
C GLY A 28 1.79 3.92 6.15
N LEU A 29 2.06 5.24 6.04
CA LEU A 29 3.12 5.76 5.18
C LEU A 29 4.51 5.52 5.78
N ARG A 30 4.64 5.70 7.10
CA ARG A 30 5.89 5.46 7.83
C ARG A 30 6.32 4.01 7.69
N VAL A 31 5.43 3.07 8.01
CA VAL A 31 5.69 1.63 7.92
C VAL A 31 6.13 1.20 6.52
N ILE A 32 5.48 1.72 5.47
CA ILE A 32 5.88 1.41 4.08
C ILE A 32 7.26 1.97 3.77
N SER A 33 7.53 3.23 4.14
CA SER A 33 8.81 3.89 3.88
C SER A 33 9.96 3.16 4.58
N ASP A 34 9.74 2.77 5.84
CA ASP A 34 10.72 2.03 6.64
C ASP A 34 11.04 0.69 5.98
N PHE A 35 10.03 -0.08 5.56
CA PHE A 35 10.26 -1.36 4.88
C PHE A 35 10.89 -1.22 3.49
N ILE A 36 10.53 -0.20 2.72
CA ILE A 36 11.15 0.06 1.42
C ILE A 36 12.63 0.42 1.58
N SER A 37 12.99 1.16 2.64
CA SER A 37 14.38 1.56 2.89
C SER A 37 15.33 0.37 3.12
N VAL A 38 14.79 -0.79 3.50
CA VAL A 38 15.56 -2.04 3.68
C VAL A 38 15.86 -2.72 2.34
N LEU A 39 15.09 -2.44 1.28
CA LEU A 39 15.28 -3.10 -0.01
C LEU A 39 16.49 -2.51 -0.75
N PRO A 40 17.45 -3.33 -1.19
CA PRO A 40 18.48 -2.88 -2.11
C PRO A 40 17.84 -2.58 -3.47
N ALA A 41 18.10 -1.40 -4.04
CA ALA A 41 17.53 -0.98 -5.33
C ALA A 41 15.99 -1.15 -5.38
N PRO A 42 15.22 -0.35 -4.62
CA PRO A 42 13.75 -0.46 -4.54
C PRO A 42 13.05 -0.33 -5.89
N GLU A 43 13.65 0.38 -6.85
CA GLU A 43 13.21 0.52 -8.24
C GLU A 43 13.25 -0.81 -9.03
N GLN A 44 14.05 -1.78 -8.60
CA GLN A 44 14.13 -3.10 -9.22
C GLN A 44 13.07 -4.07 -8.68
N HIS A 45 12.33 -3.69 -7.65
CA HIS A 45 11.36 -4.54 -6.98
C HIS A 45 9.91 -4.15 -7.29
N GLU A 46 9.01 -5.13 -7.18
CA GLU A 46 7.56 -4.91 -7.16
C GLU A 46 7.04 -5.18 -5.75
N VAL A 47 6.48 -4.15 -5.13
CA VAL A 47 5.98 -4.23 -3.76
C VAL A 47 4.46 -4.35 -3.74
N TYR A 48 3.98 -5.27 -2.91
CA TYR A 48 2.56 -5.59 -2.79
C TYR A 48 2.07 -5.25 -1.38
N PHE A 49 0.96 -4.51 -1.29
CA PHE A 49 0.40 -4.03 -0.03
C PHE A 49 -1.08 -4.42 0.14
N ASP A 50 -1.48 -4.67 1.39
CA ASP A 50 -2.89 -4.78 1.76
C ASP A 50 -3.58 -3.39 1.80
N ASN A 51 -4.91 -3.39 1.72
CA ASN A 51 -5.78 -2.21 1.70
C ASN A 51 -5.58 -1.22 2.85
N PHE A 52 -5.03 -1.66 3.97
CA PHE A 52 -4.72 -0.80 5.09
C PHE A 52 -3.66 0.26 4.71
N PHE A 53 -2.66 -0.18 3.94
CA PHE A 53 -1.49 0.58 3.53
C PHE A 53 -1.68 1.29 2.19
N THR A 54 -2.66 0.89 1.39
CA THR A 54 -2.87 1.43 0.04
C THR A 54 -3.87 2.60 0.00
N SER A 55 -3.52 3.63 -0.77
CA SER A 55 -4.42 4.70 -1.25
C SER A 55 -3.90 5.27 -2.56
N HIS A 56 -4.76 5.91 -3.35
CA HIS A 56 -4.36 6.50 -4.63
C HIS A 56 -3.15 7.46 -4.50
N SER A 57 -3.22 8.39 -3.55
CA SER A 57 -2.14 9.36 -3.29
C SER A 57 -0.81 8.71 -2.87
N ARG A 58 -0.84 7.52 -2.25
CA ARG A 58 0.37 6.79 -1.86
C ARG A 58 1.00 6.10 -3.06
N LEU A 59 0.19 5.46 -3.89
CA LEU A 59 0.66 4.82 -5.12
C LEU A 59 1.28 5.85 -6.08
N MET A 60 0.68 7.04 -6.21
CA MET A 60 1.25 8.14 -7.00
C MET A 60 2.64 8.55 -6.49
N LYS A 61 2.79 8.75 -5.17
CA LYS A 61 4.10 9.12 -4.59
C LYS A 61 5.18 8.06 -4.84
N LEU A 62 4.83 6.78 -4.72
CA LEU A 62 5.76 5.69 -4.99
C LEU A 62 6.12 5.62 -6.48
N ALA A 63 5.14 5.86 -7.37
CA ALA A 63 5.39 5.93 -8.81
C ALA A 63 6.31 7.11 -9.18
N ASP A 64 6.14 8.28 -8.56
CA ASP A 64 7.04 9.44 -8.73
C ASP A 64 8.48 9.12 -8.29
N GLN A 65 8.65 8.18 -7.34
CA GLN A 65 9.95 7.68 -6.90
C GLN A 65 10.50 6.54 -7.77
N GLY A 66 9.83 6.19 -8.87
CA GLY A 66 10.24 5.12 -9.78
C GLY A 66 9.93 3.70 -9.27
N MET A 67 9.13 3.59 -8.20
CA MET A 67 8.79 2.31 -7.59
C MET A 67 7.54 1.69 -8.20
N ARG A 68 7.57 0.37 -8.38
CA ARG A 68 6.40 -0.41 -8.78
C ARG A 68 5.67 -0.93 -7.55
N ALA A 69 4.47 -0.42 -7.31
CA ALA A 69 3.64 -0.75 -6.16
C ALA A 69 2.22 -1.15 -6.58
N THR A 70 1.73 -2.25 -6.01
CA THR A 70 0.39 -2.77 -6.25
C THR A 70 -0.30 -3.06 -4.93
N GLY A 71 -1.59 -2.76 -4.83
CA GLY A 71 -2.37 -3.10 -3.65
C GLY A 71 -3.85 -2.94 -3.88
N THR A 72 -4.65 -3.55 -3.01
CA THR A 72 -6.09 -3.33 -3.01
C THR A 72 -6.40 -1.96 -2.40
N VAL A 73 -7.36 -1.22 -2.94
CA VAL A 73 -7.73 0.12 -2.44
C VAL A 73 -9.13 0.08 -1.88
N ARG A 74 -9.35 0.67 -0.71
CA ARG A 74 -10.71 0.85 -0.16
C ARG A 74 -11.48 1.87 -1.01
N GLU A 75 -12.78 1.68 -1.18
CA GLU A 75 -13.66 2.59 -1.93
C GLU A 75 -13.51 4.05 -1.50
N THR A 76 -13.33 4.31 -0.19
CA THR A 76 -13.13 5.67 0.36
C THR A 76 -11.75 6.29 0.11
N ARG A 77 -10.83 5.57 -0.56
CA ARG A 77 -9.42 5.94 -0.75
C ARG A 77 -8.98 5.91 -2.22
N THR A 78 -9.93 5.83 -3.15
CA THR A 78 -9.71 5.78 -4.61
C THR A 78 -9.22 7.09 -5.22
N GLY A 79 -9.22 8.19 -4.46
CA GLY A 79 -8.73 9.48 -4.94
C GLY A 79 -9.64 10.15 -5.97
N GLY A 80 -10.94 9.82 -5.96
CA GLY A 80 -11.90 10.35 -6.94
C GLY A 80 -11.84 9.65 -8.30
N CYS A 81 -11.19 8.49 -8.38
CA CYS A 81 -11.21 7.66 -9.58
C CYS A 81 -12.66 7.33 -9.96
N PRO A 82 -13.07 7.47 -11.24
CA PRO A 82 -14.44 7.24 -11.71
C PRO A 82 -14.76 5.74 -11.81
N LEU A 83 -14.56 5.02 -10.71
CA LEU A 83 -14.93 3.61 -10.57
C LEU A 83 -16.41 3.51 -10.19
N LYS A 84 -17.08 2.47 -10.68
CA LYS A 84 -18.42 2.12 -10.21
C LYS A 84 -18.37 1.83 -8.71
N SER A 85 -19.38 2.28 -7.99
CA SER A 85 -19.50 1.97 -6.56
C SER A 85 -19.70 0.47 -6.34
N VAL A 86 -19.37 -0.02 -5.15
CA VAL A 86 -19.58 -1.43 -4.79
C VAL A 86 -21.05 -1.85 -4.97
N LYS A 87 -21.98 -0.91 -4.73
CA LYS A 87 -23.43 -1.14 -4.91
C LYS A 87 -23.85 -1.28 -6.36
N GLU A 88 -23.20 -0.55 -7.27
CA GLU A 88 -23.48 -0.63 -8.71
C GLU A 88 -22.90 -1.91 -9.28
N VAL A 89 -21.64 -2.22 -8.96
CA VAL A 89 -20.97 -3.46 -9.42
C VAL A 89 -21.68 -4.71 -8.89
N GLY A 90 -22.23 -4.67 -7.67
CA GLY A 90 -22.97 -5.79 -7.09
C GLY A 90 -24.26 -6.16 -7.83
N LYS A 91 -24.75 -5.32 -8.75
CA LYS A 91 -25.91 -5.61 -9.61
C LYS A 91 -25.53 -6.16 -10.98
N GLU A 92 -24.26 -6.12 -11.34
CA GLU A 92 -23.77 -6.59 -12.64
C GLU A 92 -23.49 -8.09 -12.60
N GLU A 93 -23.33 -8.70 -13.78
CA GLU A 93 -22.96 -10.12 -13.86
C GLU A 93 -21.56 -10.34 -13.28
N ARG A 94 -21.37 -11.49 -12.62
CA ARG A 94 -20.08 -11.85 -12.04
C ARG A 94 -19.02 -11.94 -13.16
N GLY A 95 -17.90 -11.26 -12.95
CA GLY A 95 -16.81 -11.18 -13.94
C GLY A 95 -16.84 -9.92 -14.80
N THR A 96 -17.79 -9.02 -14.56
CA THR A 96 -17.78 -7.68 -15.16
C THR A 96 -16.64 -6.84 -14.57
N PHE A 97 -15.91 -6.12 -15.43
CA PHE A 97 -14.76 -5.26 -15.09
C PHE A 97 -14.89 -3.87 -15.71
#